data_AF-A0A550BRP7-F1
#
_entry.id   AF-A0A550BRP7-F1
#
_cell.length_a   1.000
_cell.length_b   1.000
_cell.length_c   1.000
_cell.angle_alpha   90.00
_cell.angle_beta   90.00
_cell.angle_gamma   90.00
#
_symmetry.space_group_name_H-M   'P 1'
#
loop_
_entity.id
_entity.type
_entity.pdbx_description
1 polymer ?
#
loop_
_entity_poly.entity_id
_entity_poly.type
_entity_poly.pdbx_seq_one_letter_code
_entity_poly.pdbx_strand_id
1 'polypeptide(L)'
;MEEEDDDPDAALDEEDPPASSPASAPSPRAPFDGDSDSLNRARNQPPSCPADALPWFQNIFDVVNRPELGDDYYHLLRAWTVLESNHGFDINKGATLTVPGAPAKPTALTAWINGGRRAKKPIILTEVKSFEREMWAWWNGLQPDWRERDAAGYPTHKMVEGGSWGVLAVNGQNGLASAVACLCWWGLSLGDKPRASWARCVADVTWVCQHVSA
;
A
#
# COMPACT_ATOMS: atom_id res chain seq x y z
N MET A 1 -24.30 -56.15 -55.77
CA MET A 1 -24.79 -55.17 -54.77
C MET A 1 -23.91 -53.94 -54.93
N GLU A 2 -24.06 -53.08 -55.95
CA GLU A 2 -25.30 -52.56 -56.58
C GLU A 2 -26.29 -52.18 -55.47
N GLU A 3 -26.61 -50.91 -55.22
CA GLU A 3 -27.05 -49.82 -56.10
C GLU A 3 -26.68 -48.47 -55.40
N GLU A 4 -26.25 -47.39 -56.09
CA GLU A 4 -27.10 -46.43 -56.85
C GLU A 4 -28.10 -45.74 -55.90
N ASP A 5 -28.37 -44.43 -55.84
CA ASP A 5 -28.26 -43.22 -56.67
C ASP A 5 -28.33 -42.02 -55.67
N ASP A 6 -28.28 -40.72 -55.96
CA ASP A 6 -28.71 -39.93 -57.10
C ASP A 6 -28.10 -38.51 -56.97
N ASP A 7 -27.73 -37.95 -58.12
CA ASP A 7 -27.32 -36.58 -58.45
C ASP A 7 -28.52 -35.60 -58.23
N PRO A 8 -28.66 -34.43 -58.88
CA PRO A 8 -27.73 -33.35 -59.27
C PRO A 8 -28.27 -31.98 -58.77
N ASP A 9 -27.58 -30.87 -59.06
CA ASP A 9 -28.05 -29.91 -60.07
C ASP A 9 -27.26 -28.59 -60.03
N ALA A 10 -27.08 -28.07 -61.23
CA ALA A 10 -26.16 -27.02 -61.63
C ALA A 10 -26.80 -25.62 -61.59
N ALA A 11 -25.90 -24.66 -61.44
CA ALA A 11 -25.85 -23.32 -62.04
C ALA A 11 -27.15 -22.59 -62.43
N LEU A 12 -27.33 -21.39 -61.85
CA LEU A 12 -27.92 -20.25 -62.56
C LEU A 12 -27.12 -18.97 -62.23
N ASP A 13 -26.53 -18.40 -63.28
CA ASP A 13 -26.13 -16.98 -63.39
C ASP A 13 -27.35 -16.07 -63.31
N GLU A 14 -27.25 -14.93 -62.61
CA GLU A 14 -28.01 -13.69 -62.93
C GLU A 14 -27.22 -12.43 -62.47
N GLU A 15 -27.17 -11.44 -63.36
CA GLU A 15 -26.49 -10.13 -63.25
C GLU A 15 -27.25 -9.06 -62.41
N ASP A 16 -26.47 -8.07 -61.95
CA ASP A 16 -26.70 -6.69 -61.40
C ASP A 16 -28.11 -6.03 -61.47
N PRO A 17 -28.51 -5.13 -60.51
CA PRO A 17 -28.04 -3.71 -60.54
C PRO A 17 -28.01 -2.98 -59.15
N PRO A 18 -27.65 -1.66 -59.06
CA PRO A 18 -27.15 -1.02 -57.84
C PRO A 18 -28.26 -0.38 -56.98
N ALA A 19 -28.08 -0.38 -55.66
CA ALA A 19 -28.95 0.36 -54.74
C ALA A 19 -28.16 1.07 -53.63
N SER A 20 -27.92 2.36 -53.88
CA SER A 20 -28.12 3.51 -52.98
C SER A 20 -27.92 3.32 -51.47
N SER A 21 -26.94 4.05 -50.94
CA SER A 21 -26.80 4.38 -49.52
C SER A 21 -28.10 4.90 -48.90
N PRO A 22 -28.45 4.46 -47.69
CA PRO A 22 -29.16 5.28 -46.72
C PRO A 22 -28.19 5.78 -45.64
N ALA A 23 -28.35 7.07 -45.35
CA ALA A 23 -27.58 7.86 -44.41
C ALA A 23 -27.36 7.19 -43.04
N SER A 24 -26.12 7.28 -42.54
CA SER A 24 -25.74 6.97 -41.17
C SER A 24 -26.66 7.69 -40.18
N ALA A 25 -27.41 6.91 -39.40
CA ALA A 25 -28.00 7.39 -38.16
C ALA A 25 -26.87 7.85 -37.21
N PRO A 26 -27.06 8.95 -36.45
CA PRO A 26 -26.08 9.34 -35.44
C PRO A 26 -26.04 8.29 -34.34
N SER A 27 -24.86 7.67 -34.16
CA SER A 27 -24.58 6.79 -33.03
C SER A 27 -24.99 7.44 -31.71
N PRO A 28 -25.55 6.67 -30.76
CA PRO A 28 -25.83 7.18 -29.42
C PRO A 28 -24.52 7.64 -28.79
N ARG A 29 -24.50 8.90 -28.34
CA ARG A 29 -23.42 9.48 -27.55
C ARG A 29 -23.09 8.52 -26.41
N ALA A 30 -21.86 8.01 -26.41
CA ALA A 30 -21.32 7.27 -25.28
C ALA A 30 -21.47 8.12 -23.99
N PRO A 31 -21.91 7.52 -22.87
CA PRO A 31 -21.99 8.23 -21.61
C PRO A 31 -20.56 8.48 -21.09
N PHE A 32 -20.24 9.77 -20.89
CA PHE A 32 -19.15 10.33 -20.08
C PHE A 32 -18.14 9.31 -19.50
N ASP A 33 -17.01 9.12 -20.20
CA ASP A 33 -15.74 8.56 -19.70
C ASP A 33 -15.04 9.56 -18.74
N GLY A 34 -15.71 9.95 -17.67
CA GLY A 34 -15.26 11.02 -16.79
C GLY A 34 -15.26 10.63 -15.33
N ASP A 35 -14.40 9.71 -14.90
CA ASP A 35 -14.03 9.61 -13.47
C ASP A 35 -12.76 8.76 -13.22
N SER A 36 -12.54 7.71 -14.02
CA SER A 36 -11.44 6.76 -13.75
C SER A 36 -10.04 7.37 -13.85
N ASP A 37 -9.84 8.34 -14.75
CA ASP A 37 -8.54 9.00 -14.94
C ASP A 37 -8.22 9.98 -13.79
N SER A 38 -9.25 10.64 -13.24
CA SER A 38 -9.09 11.56 -12.11
C SER A 38 -8.79 10.80 -10.81
N LEU A 39 -9.46 9.67 -10.57
CA LEU A 39 -9.22 8.81 -9.41
C LEU A 39 -7.82 8.17 -9.45
N ASN A 40 -7.40 7.68 -10.63
CA ASN A 40 -6.05 7.15 -10.81
C ASN A 40 -4.99 8.25 -10.63
N ARG A 41 -5.21 9.45 -11.18
CA ARG A 41 -4.30 10.57 -10.99
C ARG A 41 -4.19 10.98 -9.53
N ALA A 42 -5.29 11.01 -8.77
CA ALA A 42 -5.29 11.35 -7.34
C ALA A 42 -4.55 10.31 -6.48
N ARG A 43 -4.65 9.02 -6.83
CA ARG A 43 -3.89 7.93 -6.19
C ARG A 43 -2.39 8.09 -6.41
N ASN A 44 -1.99 8.54 -7.60
CA ASN A 44 -0.60 8.65 -8.02
C ASN A 44 0.08 9.96 -7.57
N GLN A 45 -0.56 10.75 -6.73
CA GLN A 45 0.03 11.96 -6.15
C GLN A 45 0.50 11.70 -4.71
N PRO A 46 1.61 12.34 -4.29
CA PRO A 46 2.03 12.30 -2.90
C PRO A 46 0.92 12.86 -2.01
N PRO A 47 0.65 12.23 -0.86
CA PRO A 47 -0.32 12.76 0.09
C PRO A 47 0.17 14.12 0.61
N SER A 48 -0.77 15.04 0.84
CA SER A 48 -0.49 16.30 1.52
C SER A 48 -0.60 16.12 3.03
N CYS A 49 0.21 16.86 3.79
CA CYS A 49 0.10 16.87 5.25
C CYS A 49 -1.22 17.57 5.65
N PRO A 50 -2.00 17.03 6.59
CA PRO A 50 -3.21 17.69 7.08
C PRO A 50 -2.90 19.05 7.71
N ALA A 51 -3.75 20.04 7.47
CA ALA A 51 -3.54 21.41 7.97
C ALA A 51 -3.68 21.52 9.51
N ASP A 52 -4.42 20.60 10.11
CA ASP A 52 -4.65 20.46 11.54
C ASP A 52 -3.65 19.53 12.24
N ALA A 53 -2.70 18.95 11.49
CA ALA A 53 -1.70 18.05 12.06
C ALA A 53 -0.84 18.75 13.12
N LEU A 54 -0.57 18.08 14.23
CA LEU A 54 0.33 18.63 15.25
C LEU A 54 1.80 18.66 14.76
N PRO A 55 2.65 19.55 15.29
CA PRO A 55 4.02 19.73 14.81
C PRO A 55 4.87 18.44 14.79
N TRP A 56 4.65 17.52 15.74
CA TRP A 56 5.37 16.25 15.75
C TRP A 56 5.06 15.41 14.51
N PHE A 57 3.80 15.38 14.07
CA PHE A 57 3.36 14.61 12.91
C PHE A 57 3.92 15.26 11.64
N GLN A 58 3.77 16.59 11.49
CA GLN A 58 4.31 17.35 10.36
C GLN A 58 5.82 17.08 10.18
N ASN A 59 6.60 17.18 11.28
CA ASN A 59 8.03 16.93 11.25
C ASN A 59 8.39 15.53 10.75
N ILE A 60 7.62 14.50 11.14
CA ILE A 60 7.85 13.13 10.66
C ILE A 60 7.38 13.01 9.21
N PHE A 61 6.18 13.51 8.90
CA PHE A 61 5.57 13.47 7.58
C PHE A 61 6.48 14.09 6.50
N ASP A 62 7.08 15.25 6.78
CA ASP A 62 8.02 15.92 5.87
C ASP A 62 9.27 15.08 5.60
N VAL A 63 9.69 14.26 6.56
CA VAL A 63 10.82 13.34 6.42
C VAL A 63 10.41 12.11 5.61
N VAL A 64 9.19 11.58 5.80
CA VAL A 64 8.78 10.29 5.24
C VAL A 64 7.97 10.38 3.95
N ASN A 65 7.42 11.55 3.59
CA ASN A 65 6.68 11.78 2.35
C ASN A 65 7.66 11.91 1.17
N ARG A 66 7.92 10.79 0.50
CA ARG A 66 8.98 10.65 -0.50
C ARG A 66 8.42 10.10 -1.81
N PRO A 67 8.44 10.89 -2.90
CA PRO A 67 7.81 10.48 -4.14
C PRO A 67 8.48 9.29 -4.83
N GLU A 68 9.73 9.02 -4.51
CA GLU A 68 10.52 7.91 -5.07
C GLU A 68 10.00 6.52 -4.65
N LEU A 69 9.09 6.47 -3.68
CA LEU A 69 8.56 5.22 -3.11
C LEU A 69 7.27 4.74 -3.79
N GLY A 70 6.60 5.61 -4.56
CA GLY A 70 5.44 5.24 -5.37
C GLY A 70 4.14 4.96 -4.61
N ASP A 71 3.16 4.45 -5.34
CA ASP A 71 1.74 4.46 -4.94
C ASP A 71 1.42 3.57 -3.74
N ASP A 72 2.02 2.37 -3.67
CA ASP A 72 1.83 1.47 -2.52
C ASP A 72 2.23 2.14 -1.20
N TYR A 73 3.31 2.92 -1.23
CA TYR A 73 3.79 3.65 -0.07
C TYR A 73 2.96 4.91 0.21
N TYR A 74 2.42 5.58 -0.82
CA TYR A 74 1.44 6.64 -0.61
C TYR A 74 0.17 6.15 0.04
N HIS A 75 -0.29 4.95 -0.31
CA HIS A 75 -1.44 4.31 0.31
C HIS A 75 -1.18 4.06 1.81
N LEU A 76 0.02 3.60 2.17
CA LEU A 76 0.46 3.52 3.57
C LEU A 76 0.42 4.88 4.27
N LEU A 77 0.99 5.93 3.67
CA LEU A 77 1.02 7.26 4.28
C LEU A 77 -0.38 7.82 4.49
N ARG A 78 -1.31 7.61 3.57
CA ARG A 78 -2.71 8.00 3.72
C ARG A 78 -3.37 7.23 4.86
N ALA A 79 -3.19 5.91 4.92
CA ALA A 79 -3.74 5.08 5.99
C ALA A 79 -3.21 5.52 7.37
N TRP A 80 -1.91 5.77 7.49
CA TRP A 80 -1.30 6.29 8.72
C TRP A 80 -1.81 7.70 9.07
N THR A 81 -1.97 8.58 8.08
CA THR A 81 -2.51 9.93 8.29
C THR A 81 -3.93 9.89 8.84
N VAL A 82 -4.79 9.05 8.25
CA VAL A 82 -6.17 8.85 8.73
C VAL A 82 -6.18 8.32 10.15
N LEU A 83 -5.36 7.29 10.44
CA LEU A 83 -5.19 6.73 11.78
C LEU A 83 -4.87 7.83 12.81
N GLU A 84 -3.80 8.60 12.60
CA GLU A 84 -3.40 9.62 13.57
C GLU A 84 -4.43 10.76 13.67
N SER A 85 -5.08 11.12 12.56
CA SER A 85 -6.15 12.13 12.57
C SER A 85 -7.36 11.69 13.41
N ASN A 86 -7.73 10.41 13.39
CA ASN A 86 -8.81 9.86 14.22
C ASN A 86 -8.48 9.96 15.72
N HIS A 87 -7.20 9.98 16.08
CA HIS A 87 -6.72 10.20 17.43
C HIS A 87 -6.38 11.67 17.72
N GLY A 88 -6.79 12.61 16.84
CA GLY A 88 -6.50 14.05 16.98
C GLY A 88 -5.02 14.37 16.98
N PHE A 89 -4.19 13.53 16.35
CA PHE A 89 -2.74 13.56 16.39
C PHE A 89 -2.16 13.55 17.81
N ASP A 90 -2.84 12.94 18.79
CA ASP A 90 -2.31 12.85 20.14
C ASP A 90 -0.94 12.16 20.15
N ILE A 91 0.01 12.78 20.86
CA ILE A 91 1.40 12.32 20.94
C ILE A 91 1.55 11.07 21.81
N ASN A 92 0.53 10.76 22.63
CA ASN A 92 0.47 9.63 23.57
C ASN A 92 1.80 9.43 24.34
N LYS A 93 2.12 10.41 25.21
CA LYS A 93 3.38 10.41 25.96
C LYS A 93 3.44 9.19 26.89
N GLY A 94 4.45 8.34 26.68
CA GLY A 94 4.74 7.20 27.55
C GLY A 94 4.38 5.84 26.96
N ALA A 95 3.54 5.80 25.92
CA ALA A 95 3.29 4.58 25.17
C ALA A 95 4.42 4.34 24.16
N THR A 96 4.86 3.09 24.01
CA THR A 96 5.91 2.69 23.07
C THR A 96 5.59 1.35 22.42
N LEU A 97 5.96 1.19 21.14
CA LEU A 97 6.00 -0.12 20.47
C LEU A 97 7.09 -1.01 21.06
N THR A 98 6.82 -1.56 22.24
CA THR A 98 7.70 -2.46 22.98
C THR A 98 6.86 -3.51 23.69
N VAL A 99 7.12 -4.77 23.39
CA VAL A 99 6.57 -5.93 24.12
C VAL A 99 7.73 -6.58 24.87
N PRO A 100 7.60 -6.92 26.16
CA PRO A 100 8.61 -7.70 26.87
C PRO A 100 8.94 -8.99 26.12
N GLY A 101 10.22 -9.21 25.82
CA GLY A 101 10.69 -10.40 25.08
C GLY A 101 10.58 -10.31 23.55
N ALA A 102 10.00 -9.24 22.99
CA ALA A 102 10.03 -9.03 21.53
C ALA A 102 11.45 -8.66 21.04
N PRO A 103 11.76 -8.95 19.77
CA PRO A 103 13.01 -8.53 19.16
C PRO A 103 13.22 -7.01 19.26
N ALA A 104 14.49 -6.61 19.40
CA ALA A 104 14.86 -5.22 19.51
C ALA A 104 14.44 -4.41 18.26
N LYS A 105 14.13 -3.13 18.47
CA LYS A 105 13.90 -2.18 17.37
C LYS A 105 15.12 -2.16 16.45
N PRO A 106 14.94 -1.97 15.12
CA PRO A 106 16.06 -1.81 14.20
C PRO A 106 17.04 -0.74 14.70
N THR A 107 18.33 -0.98 14.52
CA THR A 107 19.37 -0.13 15.12
C THR A 107 19.26 1.33 14.64
N ALA A 108 18.97 1.52 13.35
CA ALA A 108 18.74 2.85 12.76
C ALA A 108 17.53 3.56 13.38
N LEU A 109 16.46 2.83 13.71
CA LEU A 109 15.28 3.38 14.38
C LEU A 109 15.62 3.85 15.79
N THR A 110 16.34 3.03 16.55
CA THR A 110 16.79 3.37 17.91
C THR A 110 17.66 4.62 17.90
N ALA A 111 18.62 4.72 16.99
CA ALA A 111 19.45 5.91 16.83
C ALA A 111 18.64 7.17 16.49
N TRP A 112 17.66 7.04 15.59
CA TRP A 112 16.79 8.16 15.21
C TRP A 112 15.90 8.64 16.36
N ILE A 113 15.31 7.72 17.12
CA ILE A 113 14.49 8.04 18.31
C ILE A 113 15.36 8.70 19.38
N ASN A 114 16.53 8.14 19.69
CA ASN A 114 17.45 8.67 20.70
C ASN A 114 18.03 10.05 20.32
N GLY A 115 18.20 10.30 19.02
CA GLY A 115 18.53 11.62 18.48
C GLY A 115 17.38 12.63 18.52
N GLY A 116 16.25 12.29 19.14
CA GLY A 116 15.06 13.13 19.23
C GLY A 116 14.38 13.36 17.88
N ARG A 117 14.57 12.46 16.91
CA ARG A 117 14.00 12.54 15.56
C ARG A 117 14.35 13.84 14.82
N ARG A 118 15.47 14.46 15.16
CA ARG A 118 15.91 15.76 14.62
C ARG A 118 16.40 15.69 13.17
N ALA A 119 16.61 14.49 12.64
CA ALA A 119 17.06 14.31 11.27
C ALA A 119 15.98 14.81 10.29
N LYS A 120 16.30 15.87 9.54
CA LYS A 120 15.42 16.44 8.51
C LYS A 120 15.44 15.65 7.19
N LYS A 121 16.31 14.65 7.09
CA LYS A 121 16.45 13.79 5.91
C LYS A 121 16.23 12.33 6.32
N PRO A 122 15.69 11.50 5.42
CA PRO A 122 15.64 10.05 5.62
C PRO A 122 17.04 9.49 5.86
N ILE A 123 17.13 8.42 6.64
CA ILE A 123 18.38 7.67 6.81
C ILE A 123 18.58 6.79 5.57
N ILE A 124 19.77 6.87 4.97
CA ILE A 124 20.20 5.95 3.92
C ILE A 124 20.94 4.80 4.58
N LEU A 125 20.41 3.59 4.41
CA LEU A 125 20.91 2.37 5.02
C LEU A 125 22.06 1.81 4.18
N THR A 126 23.21 1.55 4.81
CA THR A 126 24.34 0.89 4.15
C THR A 126 24.09 -0.60 3.96
N GLU A 127 23.61 -1.27 5.02
CA GLU A 127 23.38 -2.72 5.05
C GLU A 127 21.89 -3.07 4.98
N VAL A 128 21.28 -2.82 3.80
CA VAL A 128 19.84 -3.01 3.57
C VAL A 128 19.35 -4.42 3.93
N LYS A 129 20.15 -5.46 3.65
CA LYS A 129 19.77 -6.85 3.95
C LYS A 129 19.79 -7.17 5.44
N SER A 130 20.65 -6.53 6.23
CA SER A 130 20.60 -6.65 7.68
C SER A 130 19.37 -5.94 8.23
N PHE A 131 19.12 -4.72 7.75
CA PHE A 131 17.96 -3.94 8.15
C PHE A 131 16.64 -4.65 7.82
N GLU A 132 16.52 -5.27 6.65
CA GLU A 132 15.36 -6.08 6.27
C GLU A 132 15.06 -7.17 7.31
N ARG A 133 16.09 -7.89 7.79
CA ARG A 133 15.91 -8.93 8.83
C ARG A 133 15.52 -8.33 10.18
N GLU A 134 16.18 -7.24 10.58
CA GLU A 134 15.86 -6.52 11.83
C GLU A 134 14.42 -6.00 11.82
N MET A 135 14.00 -5.38 10.70
CA MET A 135 12.65 -4.85 10.51
C MET A 135 11.61 -5.96 10.60
N TRP A 136 11.79 -7.06 9.88
CA TRP A 136 10.85 -8.18 9.95
C TRP A 136 10.82 -8.84 11.32
N ALA A 137 11.96 -9.04 11.97
CA ALA A 137 12.01 -9.61 13.32
C ALA A 137 11.26 -8.73 14.32
N TRP A 138 11.53 -7.43 14.33
CA TRP A 138 10.85 -6.47 15.18
C TRP A 138 9.35 -6.41 14.88
N TRP A 139 8.97 -6.20 13.62
CA TRP A 139 7.57 -6.09 13.21
C TRP A 139 6.76 -7.34 13.56
N ASN A 140 7.36 -8.52 13.36
CA ASN A 140 6.78 -9.79 13.74
C ASN A 140 6.60 -9.93 15.25
N GLY A 141 7.52 -9.42 16.06
CA GLY A 141 7.39 -9.47 17.53
C GLY A 141 6.35 -8.51 18.09
N LEU A 142 5.88 -7.54 17.31
CA LEU A 142 4.80 -6.64 17.68
C LEU A 142 3.41 -7.20 17.35
N GLN A 143 3.34 -8.22 16.50
CA GLN A 143 2.06 -8.76 16.08
C GLN A 143 1.35 -9.46 17.24
N PRO A 144 0.03 -9.29 17.38
CA PRO A 144 -0.72 -9.97 18.40
C PRO A 144 -0.78 -11.48 18.14
N ASP A 145 -0.92 -12.28 19.19
CA ASP A 145 -0.87 -13.74 19.13
C ASP A 145 -1.96 -14.37 18.25
N TRP A 146 -3.12 -13.69 18.10
CA TRP A 146 -4.20 -14.15 17.24
C TRP A 146 -3.88 -14.03 15.75
N ARG A 147 -2.83 -13.28 15.38
CA ARG A 147 -2.50 -13.02 13.98
C ARG A 147 -1.67 -14.17 13.40
N GLU A 148 -2.32 -14.98 12.57
CA GLU A 148 -1.66 -16.08 11.84
C GLU A 148 -0.52 -15.58 10.94
N ARG A 149 0.46 -16.45 10.71
CA ARG A 149 1.57 -16.22 9.78
C ARG A 149 1.51 -17.18 8.61
N ASP A 150 2.01 -16.73 7.47
CA ASP A 150 2.11 -17.57 6.29
C ASP A 150 3.33 -18.51 6.34
N ALA A 151 3.50 -19.32 5.30
CA ALA A 151 4.62 -20.27 5.21
C ALA A 151 6.01 -19.61 5.20
N ALA A 152 6.08 -18.32 4.86
CA ALA A 152 7.31 -17.53 4.89
C ALA A 152 7.52 -16.80 6.24
N GLY A 153 6.62 -16.99 7.21
CA GLY A 153 6.71 -16.42 8.56
C GLY A 153 6.23 -14.96 8.67
N TYR A 154 5.57 -14.45 7.63
CA TYR A 154 5.02 -13.09 7.60
C TYR A 154 3.57 -13.07 8.08
N PRO A 155 3.10 -11.96 8.67
CA PRO A 155 1.73 -11.89 9.15
C PRO A 155 0.74 -11.99 7.99
N THR A 156 -0.41 -12.60 8.26
CA THR A 156 -1.51 -12.68 7.30
C THR A 156 -2.46 -11.49 7.47
N HIS A 157 -3.22 -11.17 6.42
CA HIS A 157 -4.26 -10.13 6.45
C HIS A 157 -5.64 -10.71 6.82
N LYS A 158 -5.67 -11.69 7.73
CA LYS A 158 -6.91 -12.26 8.26
C LYS A 158 -7.25 -11.61 9.58
N MET A 159 -8.50 -11.18 9.72
CA MET A 159 -9.02 -10.70 10.99
C MET A 159 -9.63 -11.82 11.80
N VAL A 160 -9.37 -11.78 13.10
CA VAL A 160 -10.13 -12.51 14.11
C VAL A 160 -10.99 -11.49 14.85
N GLU A 161 -12.30 -11.70 14.83
CA GLU A 161 -13.25 -10.80 15.51
C GLU A 161 -12.96 -10.75 17.03
N GLY A 162 -12.88 -9.54 17.59
CA GLY A 162 -12.60 -9.33 19.01
C GLY A 162 -11.13 -9.44 19.45
N GLY A 163 -10.19 -9.66 18.51
CA GLY A 163 -8.76 -9.68 18.81
C GLY A 163 -8.21 -8.29 19.18
N SER A 164 -7.57 -8.16 20.34
CA SER A 164 -6.91 -6.91 20.73
C SER A 164 -5.61 -6.69 19.94
N TRP A 165 -5.43 -5.50 19.39
CA TRP A 165 -4.21 -5.07 18.71
C TRP A 165 -3.03 -4.80 19.65
N GLY A 166 -3.26 -4.76 20.96
CA GLY A 166 -2.23 -4.60 21.97
C GLY A 166 -1.35 -3.38 21.73
N VAL A 167 -0.04 -3.59 21.61
CA VAL A 167 0.92 -2.50 21.41
C VAL A 167 0.78 -1.80 20.06
N LEU A 168 0.19 -2.44 19.05
CA LEU A 168 -0.02 -1.81 17.74
C LEU A 168 -1.13 -0.74 17.79
N ALA A 169 -1.98 -0.75 18.83
CA ALA A 169 -2.97 0.29 19.10
C ALA A 169 -2.41 1.58 19.72
N VAL A 170 -1.10 1.69 19.84
CA VAL A 170 -0.45 2.92 20.29
C VAL A 170 -0.43 3.94 19.14
N ASN A 171 -1.14 5.04 19.32
CA ASN A 171 -1.07 6.24 18.48
C ASN A 171 0.14 7.13 18.83
N GLY A 172 0.43 8.12 17.98
CA GLY A 172 1.45 9.13 18.23
C GLY A 172 2.87 8.75 17.80
N GLN A 173 3.83 9.59 18.17
CA GLN A 173 5.23 9.54 17.68
C GLN A 173 6.00 8.24 18.00
N ASN A 174 5.49 7.44 18.94
CA ASN A 174 6.10 6.18 19.37
C ASN A 174 5.34 4.94 18.86
N GLY A 175 4.22 5.16 18.18
CA GLY A 175 3.39 4.15 17.53
C GLY A 175 3.88 3.81 16.12
N LEU A 176 2.92 3.64 15.20
CA LEU A 176 3.18 3.23 13.81
C LEU A 176 4.02 4.21 13.00
N ALA A 177 4.18 5.46 13.45
CA ALA A 177 5.15 6.41 12.92
C ALA A 177 6.58 5.80 12.83
N SER A 178 6.94 4.93 13.78
CA SER A 178 8.23 4.23 13.78
C SER A 178 8.37 3.25 12.61
N ALA A 179 7.31 2.49 12.31
CA ALA A 179 7.28 1.54 11.20
C ALA A 179 7.29 2.27 9.86
N VAL A 180 6.51 3.35 9.73
CA VAL A 180 6.48 4.21 8.54
C VAL A 180 7.87 4.80 8.25
N ALA A 181 8.57 5.32 9.27
CA ALA A 181 9.92 5.84 9.11
C ALA A 181 10.91 4.76 8.64
N CYS A 182 10.85 3.56 9.22
CA CYS A 182 11.67 2.43 8.80
C CYS A 182 11.43 2.04 7.33
N LEU A 183 10.16 2.00 6.91
CA LEU A 183 9.79 1.69 5.53
C LEU A 183 10.25 2.76 4.54
N CYS A 184 10.23 4.04 4.94
CA CYS A 184 10.81 5.12 4.14
C CYS A 184 12.31 4.86 3.88
N TRP A 185 13.08 4.64 4.94
CA TRP A 185 14.53 4.44 4.86
C TRP A 185 14.87 3.21 4.03
N TRP A 186 14.15 2.11 4.26
CA TRP A 186 14.34 0.86 3.52
C TRP A 186 14.03 1.04 2.04
N GLY A 187 12.88 1.61 1.71
CA GLY A 187 12.47 1.83 0.31
C GLY A 187 13.46 2.70 -0.46
N LEU A 188 13.92 3.80 0.15
CA LEU A 188 14.90 4.69 -0.47
C LEU A 188 16.25 4.01 -0.68
N SER A 189 16.67 3.19 0.28
CA SER A 189 17.96 2.49 0.23
C SER A 189 17.97 1.32 -0.74
N LEU A 190 16.80 0.84 -1.18
CA LEU A 190 16.70 -0.18 -2.22
C LEU A 190 17.02 0.39 -3.61
N GLY A 191 16.65 1.64 -3.92
CA GLY A 191 16.75 2.17 -5.28
C GLY A 191 16.04 1.24 -6.27
N ASP A 192 16.74 0.78 -7.30
CA ASP A 192 16.22 -0.12 -8.34
C ASP A 192 16.27 -1.61 -7.96
N LYS A 193 16.73 -1.95 -6.75
CA LYS A 193 16.80 -3.34 -6.27
C LYS A 193 15.39 -3.93 -6.08
N PRO A 194 15.26 -5.27 -6.11
CA PRO A 194 13.97 -5.93 -5.87
C PRO A 194 13.30 -5.45 -4.59
N ARG A 195 12.04 -5.01 -4.72
CA ARG A 195 11.26 -4.42 -3.62
C ARG A 195 10.23 -5.36 -3.00
N ALA A 196 10.20 -6.64 -3.38
CA ALA A 196 9.13 -7.57 -2.97
C ALA A 196 8.94 -7.67 -1.44
N SER A 197 10.03 -7.84 -0.68
CA SER A 197 10.00 -7.92 0.78
C SER A 197 9.56 -6.59 1.42
N TRP A 198 10.04 -5.47 0.89
CA TRP A 198 9.64 -4.14 1.32
C TRP A 198 8.17 -3.86 1.04
N ALA A 199 7.70 -4.12 -0.18
CA ALA A 199 6.32 -3.93 -0.61
C ALA A 199 5.35 -4.78 0.22
N ARG A 200 5.77 -6.01 0.55
CA ARG A 200 5.03 -6.88 1.46
C ARG A 200 4.89 -6.28 2.86
N CYS A 201 5.96 -5.70 3.39
CA CYS A 201 5.92 -5.03 4.69
C CYS A 201 5.08 -3.73 4.63
N VAL A 202 5.16 -2.96 3.55
CA VAL A 202 4.30 -1.79 3.30
C VAL A 202 2.82 -2.18 3.30
N ALA A 203 2.47 -3.24 2.58
CA ALA A 203 1.09 -3.73 2.54
C ALA A 203 0.60 -4.16 3.93
N ASP A 204 1.45 -4.83 4.71
CA ASP A 204 1.12 -5.28 6.05
C ASP A 204 0.92 -4.12 7.04
N VAL A 205 1.85 -3.16 7.08
CA VAL A 205 1.73 -1.97 7.94
C VAL A 205 0.51 -1.15 7.54
N THR A 206 0.22 -1.03 6.24
CA THR A 206 -1.00 -0.35 5.77
C THR A 206 -2.23 -1.03 6.31
N TRP A 207 -2.29 -2.36 6.19
CA TRP A 207 -3.40 -3.15 6.69
C TRP A 207 -3.60 -2.94 8.19
N VAL A 208 -2.52 -2.93 8.98
CA VAL A 208 -2.57 -2.61 10.42
C VAL A 208 -3.12 -1.20 10.66
N CYS A 209 -2.62 -0.17 9.97
CA CYS A 209 -3.12 1.21 10.11
C CYS A 209 -4.63 1.32 9.87
N GLN A 210 -5.18 0.55 8.92
CA GLN A 210 -6.60 0.59 8.56
C GLN A 210 -7.51 -0.07 9.60
N HIS A 211 -6.98 -0.95 10.44
CA HIS A 211 -7.79 -1.81 11.29
C HIS A 211 -7.53 -1.65 12.79
N VAL A 212 -6.43 -1.00 13.18
CA VAL A 212 -6.12 -0.71 14.58
C VAL A 212 -7.14 0.24 15.23
N SER A 213 -7.90 1.00 14.44
CA SER A 213 -8.88 2.00 14.91
C SER A 213 -10.33 1.68 14.52
N ALA A 214 -10.67 0.41 14.31
CA ALA A 214 -12.05 -0.05 14.18
C ALA A 214 -12.61 -0.53 15.53
#